data_AF-A0A5B2Z398-F1
#
_entry.id   AF-A0A5B2Z398-F1
#
_cell.length_a   1.000
_cell.length_b   1.000
_cell.length_c   1.000
_cell.angle_alpha   90.00
_cell.angle_beta   90.00
_cell.angle_gamma   90.00
#
_symmetry.space_group_name_H-M   'P 1'
#
loop_
_entity.id
_entity.type
_entity.pdbx_description
1 polymer ?
#
loop_
_entity_poly.entity_id
_entity_poly.type
_entity_poly.pdbx_seq_one_letter_code
_entity_poly.pdbx_strand_id
1 'polypeptide(L)'
;MNQARKTISEIIASIAIILLVIYIIDVLTAIVLGQSSLLPLSSKDRGWIFGGASISLFLISFVVAIRMPSKVLSTLLIIGGAVIGTAVLFSTFISPQLLNSYEGVKVVTPPLPQFIAIVVIGYVIMGLGIFKMRKGI
;
A
#
# COMPACT_ATOMS: atom_id res chain seq x y z
N MET A 1 -0.37 -20.94 22.63
CA MET A 1 0.38 -20.64 21.38
C MET A 1 -0.40 -19.84 20.34
N ASN A 2 -1.72 -19.99 20.19
CA ASN A 2 -2.50 -19.28 19.15
C ASN A 2 -2.65 -17.76 19.38
N GLN A 3 -2.71 -17.31 20.64
CA GLN A 3 -2.90 -15.89 20.95
C GLN A 3 -1.65 -15.06 20.65
N ALA A 4 -0.46 -15.55 20.98
CA ALA A 4 0.80 -14.86 20.67
C ALA A 4 0.98 -14.66 19.16
N ARG A 5 0.71 -15.69 18.35
CA ARG A 5 0.79 -15.59 16.87
C ARG A 5 -0.23 -14.59 16.29
N LYS A 6 -1.44 -14.56 16.84
CA LYS A 6 -2.45 -13.55 16.48
C LYS A 6 -1.94 -12.14 16.79
N THR A 7 -1.49 -11.89 18.03
CA THR A 7 -0.96 -10.58 18.42
C THR A 7 0.23 -10.17 17.56
N ILE A 8 1.15 -11.08 17.28
CA ILE A 8 2.30 -10.83 16.39
C ILE A 8 1.82 -10.42 14.99
N SER A 9 0.84 -11.12 14.41
CA SER A 9 0.32 -10.75 13.09
C SER A 9 -0.32 -9.36 13.08
N GLU A 10 -1.08 -9.00 14.11
CA GLU A 10 -1.71 -7.69 14.23
C GLU A 10 -0.66 -6.58 14.36
N ILE A 11 0.41 -6.83 15.12
CA ILE A 11 1.55 -5.92 15.24
C ILE A 11 2.24 -5.74 13.88
N ILE A 12 2.52 -6.83 13.17
CA ILE A 12 3.16 -6.77 11.84
C ILE A 12 2.30 -5.96 10.86
N ALA A 13 0.99 -6.19 10.83
CA ALA A 13 0.07 -5.43 9.96
C ALA A 13 -0.04 -3.96 10.38
N SER A 14 0.03 -3.67 11.67
CA SER A 14 0.03 -2.29 12.17
C SER A 14 1.31 -1.55 11.76
N ILE A 15 2.47 -2.19 11.86
CA ILE A 15 3.74 -1.65 11.37
C ILE A 15 3.68 -1.42 9.85
N ALA A 16 3.06 -2.34 9.10
CA ALA A 16 2.87 -2.19 7.66
C ALA A 16 2.04 -0.94 7.32
N ILE A 17 0.96 -0.67 8.06
CA ILE A 17 0.16 0.55 7.91
C ILE A 17 0.99 1.80 8.23
N ILE A 18 1.76 1.80 9.31
CA ILE A 18 2.59 2.96 9.67
C ILE A 18 3.60 3.27 8.56
N LEU A 19 4.29 2.25 8.03
CA LEU A 19 5.21 2.42 6.91
C LEU A 19 4.51 2.93 5.65
N LEU A 20 3.32 2.41 5.36
CA LEU A 20 2.51 2.86 4.23
C LEU A 20 2.09 4.33 4.38
N VAL A 21 1.67 4.76 5.57
CA VAL A 21 1.29 6.15 5.85
C VAL A 21 2.49 7.08 5.72
N ILE A 22 3.66 6.70 6.26
CA ILE A 22 4.91 7.47 6.11
C ILE A 22 5.24 7.66 4.63
N TYR A 23 5.17 6.58 3.83
CA TYR A 23 5.39 6.64 2.40
C TYR A 23 4.44 7.60 1.70
N ILE A 24 3.14 7.49 1.98
CA ILE A 24 2.12 8.35 1.35
C ILE A 24 2.35 9.81 1.72
N ILE A 25 2.63 10.11 2.99
CA ILE A 25 2.91 11.48 3.44
C ILE A 25 4.15 12.03 2.73
N ASP A 26 5.25 11.26 2.65
CA ASP A 26 6.48 11.68 1.96
C ASP A 26 6.26 11.92 0.46
N VAL A 27 5.45 11.09 -0.20
CA VAL A 27 5.09 11.27 -1.61
C VAL A 27 4.19 12.50 -1.79
N LEU A 28 3.21 12.69 -0.91
CA LEU A 28 2.31 13.85 -0.96
C LEU A 28 3.06 15.15 -0.68
N THR A 29 3.99 15.20 0.25
CA THR A 29 4.79 16.41 0.49
C THR A 29 5.63 16.77 -0.72
N ALA A 30 6.24 15.77 -1.38
CA ALA A 30 7.00 16.00 -2.61
C ALA A 30 6.11 16.50 -3.78
N ILE A 31 4.90 15.96 -3.94
CA ILE A 31 4.00 16.31 -5.05
C ILE A 31 3.25 17.62 -4.80
N VAL A 32 2.73 17.83 -3.59
CA VAL A 32 1.79 18.92 -3.28
C VAL A 32 2.52 20.19 -2.81
N LEU A 33 3.57 20.05 -1.99
CA LEU A 33 4.27 21.21 -1.44
C LEU A 33 5.44 21.67 -2.32
N GLY A 34 5.79 20.91 -3.36
CA GLY A 34 6.95 21.19 -4.21
C GLY A 34 8.28 21.22 -3.45
N GLN A 35 8.29 20.72 -2.20
CA GLN A 35 9.46 20.66 -1.35
C GLN A 35 10.26 19.40 -1.65
N SER A 36 11.56 19.45 -1.35
CA SER A 36 12.34 18.24 -1.16
C SER A 36 11.60 17.35 -0.18
N SER A 37 11.27 16.14 -0.62
CA SER A 37 10.71 15.06 0.18
C SER A 37 11.25 14.99 1.61
N LEU A 38 10.41 14.55 2.55
CA LEU A 38 10.78 14.35 3.96
C LEU A 38 12.01 13.44 4.13
N LEU A 39 12.15 12.44 3.27
CA LEU A 39 13.31 11.55 3.26
C LEU A 39 14.26 11.86 2.09
N PRO A 40 15.57 12.09 2.33
CA PRO A 40 16.56 12.37 1.30
C PRO A 40 16.98 11.10 0.54
N LEU A 41 16.01 10.33 0.06
CA LEU A 41 16.19 9.08 -0.67
C LEU A 41 15.71 9.24 -2.11
N SER A 42 16.12 8.40 -3.06
CA SER A 42 15.51 8.43 -4.40
C SER A 42 14.03 7.98 -4.35
N SER A 43 13.18 8.49 -5.24
CA SER A 43 11.77 8.06 -5.36
C SER A 43 11.64 6.54 -5.55
N LYS A 44 12.61 5.94 -6.25
CA LYS A 44 12.70 4.48 -6.46
C LYS A 44 12.99 3.74 -5.16
N ASP A 45 13.95 4.24 -4.38
CA ASP A 45 14.37 3.60 -3.13
C ASP A 45 13.25 3.69 -2.08
N ARG A 46 12.54 4.82 -2.00
CA ARG A 46 11.41 4.97 -1.07
C ARG A 46 10.24 4.07 -1.42
N GLY A 47 9.92 3.95 -2.71
CA GLY A 47 8.89 3.03 -3.18
C GLY A 47 9.22 1.58 -2.84
N TRP A 48 10.49 1.18 -2.96
CA TRP A 48 10.92 -0.18 -2.63
C TRP A 48 10.97 -0.42 -1.12
N ILE A 49 11.59 0.49 -0.37
CA ILE A 49 11.81 0.37 1.08
C ILE A 49 10.50 0.50 1.84
N PHE A 50 9.71 1.54 1.62
CA PHE A 50 8.50 1.76 2.39
C PHE A 50 7.27 1.11 1.75
N GLY A 51 7.09 1.32 0.44
CA GLY A 51 5.99 0.69 -0.31
C GLY A 51 6.14 -0.84 -0.36
N GLY A 52 7.27 -1.33 -0.89
CA GLY A 52 7.55 -2.76 -1.02
C GLY A 52 7.63 -3.51 0.32
N ALA A 53 8.25 -2.91 1.35
CA ALA A 53 8.26 -3.55 2.67
C ALA A 53 6.86 -3.59 3.31
N SER A 54 6.04 -2.55 3.16
CA SER A 54 4.66 -2.57 3.69
C SER A 54 3.83 -3.70 3.06
N ILE A 55 3.90 -3.86 1.73
CA ILE A 55 3.27 -4.96 0.99
C ILE A 55 3.73 -6.31 1.54
N SER A 56 5.04 -6.48 1.69
CA SER A 56 5.63 -7.72 2.20
C SER A 56 5.15 -8.03 3.63
N LEU A 57 5.09 -7.02 4.50
CA LEU A 57 4.62 -7.15 5.87
C LEU A 57 3.13 -7.51 5.93
N PHE A 58 2.27 -6.95 5.07
CA PHE A 58 0.87 -7.37 4.99
C PHE A 58 0.73 -8.84 4.60
N LEU A 59 1.49 -9.31 3.61
CA LEU A 59 1.46 -10.70 3.19
C LEU A 59 1.97 -11.64 4.31
N ILE A 60 3.10 -11.29 4.95
CA ILE A 60 3.65 -12.05 6.08
C ILE A 60 2.64 -12.10 7.22
N SER A 61 2.04 -10.96 7.58
CA SER A 61 1.03 -10.88 8.64
C SER A 61 -0.16 -11.81 8.35
N PHE A 62 -0.67 -11.79 7.12
CA PHE A 62 -1.74 -12.68 6.70
C PHE A 62 -1.36 -14.16 6.83
N VAL A 63 -0.18 -14.56 6.34
CA VAL A 63 0.30 -15.95 6.39
C VAL A 63 0.48 -16.43 7.84
N VAL A 64 1.05 -15.59 8.70
CA VAL A 64 1.29 -15.91 10.13
C VAL A 64 -0.01 -16.22 10.86
N ALA A 65 -1.11 -15.56 10.50
CA ALA A 65 -2.42 -15.69 11.12
C ALA A 65 -3.50 -16.29 10.21
N ILE A 66 -3.15 -17.02 9.15
CA ILE A 66 -4.12 -17.50 8.13
C ILE A 66 -5.21 -18.45 8.68
N ARG A 67 -5.00 -19.06 9.86
CA ARG A 67 -5.96 -19.94 10.55
C ARG A 67 -6.36 -19.42 11.94
N MET A 68 -6.27 -18.12 12.16
CA MET A 68 -6.54 -17.47 13.45
C MET A 68 -7.56 -16.34 13.30
N PRO A 69 -8.76 -16.46 13.90
CA PRO A 69 -9.77 -15.42 13.82
C PRO A 69 -9.26 -14.09 14.38
N SER A 70 -9.11 -13.10 13.50
CA SER A 70 -8.80 -11.72 13.86
C SER A 70 -9.54 -10.73 12.97
N LYS A 71 -10.49 -10.02 13.59
CA LYS A 71 -11.19 -8.89 12.97
C LYS A 71 -10.23 -7.73 12.72
N VAL A 72 -9.32 -7.45 13.66
CA VAL A 72 -8.35 -6.34 13.58
C VAL A 72 -7.42 -6.54 12.39
N LEU A 73 -6.80 -7.72 12.26
CA LEU A 73 -5.94 -8.03 11.12
C LEU A 73 -6.70 -7.93 9.78
N SER A 74 -7.92 -8.47 9.73
CA SER A 74 -8.72 -8.42 8.51
C SER A 74 -9.01 -6.98 8.09
N THR A 75 -9.39 -6.12 9.03
CA THR A 75 -9.61 -4.68 8.77
C THR A 75 -8.33 -3.99 8.31
N LEU A 76 -7.19 -4.26 8.96
CA LEU A 76 -5.89 -3.71 8.56
C LEU A 76 -5.50 -4.09 7.13
N LEU A 77 -5.74 -5.35 6.73
CA LEU A 77 -5.48 -5.83 5.36
C LEU A 77 -6.41 -5.18 4.34
N ILE A 78 -7.69 -5.02 4.67
CA ILE A 78 -8.67 -4.37 3.79
C ILE A 78 -8.26 -2.91 3.55
N ILE A 79 -8.02 -2.16 4.63
CA ILE A 79 -7.64 -0.75 4.54
C ILE A 79 -6.30 -0.60 3.84
N GLY A 80 -5.28 -1.36 4.26
CA GLY A 80 -3.94 -1.30 3.67
C GLY A 80 -3.94 -1.65 2.19
N GLY A 81 -4.61 -2.75 1.82
CA GLY A 81 -4.72 -3.16 0.42
C GLY A 81 -5.49 -2.17 -0.45
N ALA A 82 -6.60 -1.62 0.08
CA ALA A 82 -7.37 -0.59 -0.61
C ALA A 82 -6.51 0.67 -0.85
N VAL A 83 -5.80 1.14 0.19
CA VAL A 83 -4.93 2.32 0.11
C VAL A 83 -3.79 2.10 -0.88
N ILE A 84 -3.11 0.95 -0.86
CA ILE A 84 -2.03 0.63 -1.82
C ILE A 84 -2.57 0.65 -3.25
N GLY A 85 -3.67 -0.06 -3.50
CA GLY A 85 -4.27 -0.16 -4.83
C GLY A 85 -4.73 1.19 -5.36
N THR A 86 -5.46 1.97 -4.55
CA THR A 86 -6.01 3.26 -4.96
C THR A 86 -4.94 4.34 -5.07
N ALA A 87 -3.94 4.39 -4.18
CA ALA A 87 -2.87 5.39 -4.24
C ALA A 87 -2.04 5.25 -5.52
N VAL A 88 -1.68 4.02 -5.91
CA VAL A 88 -0.92 3.78 -7.14
C VAL A 88 -1.78 3.99 -8.38
N LEU A 89 -3.06 3.61 -8.36
CA LEU A 89 -3.99 3.94 -9.43
C LEU A 89 -4.12 5.46 -9.61
N PHE A 90 -4.29 6.20 -8.52
CA PHE A 90 -4.42 7.65 -8.56
C PHE A 90 -3.15 8.31 -9.11
N SER A 91 -1.97 7.91 -8.64
CA SER A 91 -0.71 8.48 -9.13
C SER A 91 -0.41 8.12 -10.59
N THR A 92 -0.85 6.96 -11.05
CA THR A 92 -0.60 6.50 -12.42
C THR A 92 -1.59 7.09 -13.43
N PHE A 93 -2.86 7.20 -13.07
CA PHE A 93 -3.91 7.59 -14.01
C PHE A 93 -4.39 9.03 -13.82
N ILE A 94 -4.37 9.58 -12.61
CA ILE A 94 -5.00 10.89 -12.31
C ILE A 94 -3.95 12.01 -12.21
N SER A 95 -2.81 11.81 -11.53
CA SER A 95 -1.77 12.84 -11.43
C SER A 95 -1.22 13.35 -12.78
N PRO A 96 -0.97 12.51 -13.81
CA PRO A 96 -0.52 13.01 -15.11
C PRO A 96 -1.58 13.88 -15.77
N GLN A 97 -2.86 13.58 -15.59
CA GLN A 97 -3.96 14.34 -16.21
C GLN A 97 -4.15 15.72 -15.58
N LEU A 98 -3.93 15.85 -14.27
CA LEU A 98 -3.98 17.14 -13.57
C LEU A 98 -2.80 18.06 -13.91
N LEU A 99 -1.58 17.52 -14.07
CA LEU A 99 -0.40 18.28 -14.49
C LEU A 99 -0.42 18.63 -16.00
N ASN A 100 -0.91 17.71 -16.85
CA ASN A 100 -1.04 17.93 -18.31
C ASN A 100 -2.21 18.85 -18.69
N SER A 101 -3.05 19.28 -17.74
CA SER A 101 -4.11 20.26 -18.01
C SER A 101 -3.59 21.71 -18.06
N TYR A 102 -2.33 21.95 -17.66
CA TYR A 102 -1.70 23.28 -17.70
C TYR A 102 -0.82 23.53 -18.94
N GLU A 103 -0.28 22.51 -19.59
CA GLU A 103 0.43 22.66 -20.87
C GLU A 103 0.08 21.50 -21.81
N GLY A 104 -0.34 21.84 -23.03
CA GLY A 104 -1.03 20.98 -23.99
C GLY A 104 -0.21 19.84 -24.60
N VAL A 105 0.30 18.92 -23.78
CA VAL A 105 0.95 17.67 -24.22
C VAL A 105 0.26 16.47 -23.57
N LYS A 106 -0.51 15.75 -24.37
CA LYS A 106 -1.06 14.43 -23.99
C LYS A 106 0.07 13.41 -23.98
N VAL A 107 0.66 13.15 -22.82
CA VAL A 107 1.39 11.90 -22.58
C VAL A 107 0.50 11.01 -21.73
N VAL A 108 -0.28 10.14 -22.39
CA VAL A 108 -0.74 8.90 -21.75
C VAL A 108 0.43 7.95 -21.83
N THR A 109 1.39 8.10 -20.92
CA THR A 109 2.46 7.12 -20.77
C THR A 109 1.79 5.83 -20.32
N PRO A 110 1.93 4.70 -21.04
CA PRO A 110 1.42 3.44 -20.57
C PRO A 110 2.00 3.17 -19.18
N PRO A 111 1.17 2.77 -18.19
CA PRO A 111 1.68 2.40 -16.88
C PRO A 111 2.82 1.42 -17.05
N LEU A 112 3.99 1.72 -16.47
CA LEU A 112 5.06 0.72 -16.40
C LEU A 112 4.46 -0.56 -15.78
N PRO A 113 4.75 -1.77 -16.31
CA PRO A 113 4.13 -3.02 -15.86
C PRO A 113 4.20 -3.22 -14.33
N GLN A 114 5.23 -2.68 -13.69
CA GLN A 114 5.41 -2.65 -12.25
C GLN A 114 4.26 -1.95 -11.49
N PHE A 115 3.69 -0.86 -12.01
CA PHE A 115 2.61 -0.13 -11.33
C PHE A 115 1.31 -0.93 -11.37
N ILE A 116 1.00 -1.54 -12.52
CA ILE A 116 -0.16 -2.44 -12.64
C ILE A 116 -0.01 -3.61 -11.67
N ALA A 117 1.18 -4.20 -11.57
CA ALA A 117 1.46 -5.28 -10.63
C ALA A 117 1.21 -4.85 -9.18
N ILE A 118 1.66 -3.65 -8.77
CA ILE A 118 1.43 -3.14 -7.40
C ILE A 118 -0.06 -2.91 -7.14
N VAL A 119 -0.81 -2.37 -8.11
CA VAL A 119 -2.26 -2.19 -8.00
C VAL A 119 -2.97 -3.53 -7.77
N VAL A 120 -2.64 -4.53 -8.60
CA VAL A 120 -3.18 -5.89 -8.48
C VAL A 120 -2.85 -6.46 -7.10
N ILE A 121 -1.60 -6.34 -6.65
CA ILE A 121 -1.18 -6.82 -5.33
C ILE A 121 -1.95 -6.11 -4.20
N GLY A 122 -2.15 -4.79 -4.28
CA GLY A 122 -2.95 -4.05 -3.31
C GLY A 122 -4.38 -4.60 -3.19
N TYR A 123 -5.04 -4.84 -4.32
CA TYR A 123 -6.37 -5.44 -4.31
C TYR A 123 -6.38 -6.92 -3.92
N VAL A 124 -5.32 -7.67 -4.18
CA VAL A 124 -5.16 -9.03 -3.64
C VAL A 124 -5.08 -8.99 -2.12
N ILE A 125 -4.27 -8.10 -1.53
CA ILE A 125 -4.19 -7.93 -0.06
C ILE A 125 -5.56 -7.57 0.52
N MET A 126 -6.27 -6.64 -0.12
CA MET A 126 -7.64 -6.29 0.26
C MET A 126 -8.57 -7.51 0.20
N GLY A 127 -8.50 -8.28 -0.90
CA GLY A 127 -9.28 -9.51 -1.09
C GLY A 127 -8.98 -10.57 -0.03
N LEU A 128 -7.71 -10.73 0.37
CA LEU A 128 -7.31 -11.61 1.47
C LEU A 128 -7.92 -11.18 2.79
N GLY A 129 -7.95 -9.87 3.07
CA GLY A 129 -8.62 -9.30 4.24
C GLY A 129 -10.14 -9.59 4.25
N ILE A 130 -10.83 -9.37 3.13
CA ILE A 130 -12.27 -9.68 2.98
C ILE A 130 -12.53 -11.19 3.15
N PHE A 131 -11.72 -12.02 2.50
CA PHE A 131 -11.83 -13.48 2.58
C PHE A 131 -11.70 -13.99 4.01
N LYS A 132 -10.69 -13.49 4.73
CA LYS A 132 -10.45 -13.81 6.14
C LYS A 132 -11.63 -13.39 7.02
N MET A 133 -12.12 -12.16 6.85
CA MET A 133 -13.26 -11.64 7.59
C MET A 133 -14.53 -12.48 7.37
N ARG A 134 -14.80 -12.89 6.13
CA ARG A 134 -15.97 -13.72 5.79
C ARG A 134 -15.86 -15.14 6.31
N LYS A 135 -14.68 -15.76 6.26
CA LYS A 135 -14.46 -17.13 6.75
C LYS A 135 -14.29 -17.22 8.27
N GLY A 136 -14.08 -16.09 8.96
CA GLY A 136 -13.85 -16.09 10.41
C GLY A 136 -12.58 -16.86 10.80
N ILE A 137 -11.61 -16.93 9.90
CA ILE A 137 -10.31 -17.59 10.11
C ILE A 137 -9.20 -16.57 10.31
#